data_AF-A0A2E1BCA2-F1
#
_entry.id   AF-A0A2E1BCA2-F1
#
_cell.length_a   1.000
_cell.length_b   1.000
_cell.length_c   1.000
_cell.angle_alpha   90.00
_cell.angle_beta   90.00
_cell.angle_gamma   90.00
#
_symmetry.space_group_name_H-M   'P 1'
#
loop_
_entity.id
_entity.type
_entity.pdbx_description
1 polymer ?
#
loop_
_entity_poly.entity_id
_entity_poly.type
_entity_poly.pdbx_seq_one_letter_code
_entity_poly.pdbx_strand_id
1 'polypeptide(L)'
;MTIRELLTWAFTEELCKAQNEGGRLVPGMPSPGTVYGDFETLGTLIDRSPNAWGVIPTWSEDDAPHEDAVKLGELVRRLARDGFDIPADWYPFPEWQDERGVIRAEVDRVLEGERARGERQTGRHAYNLIVTCAVLKRGPDWRVDRPKERMVMRQGKPAWFMMKRQKDALGQYRSFETDGYDRRTHRPKKGAYRKWELSEPLRGAILARIDWMVWIAALKLLERECEYTLGFVNIAPSRLDPAPWDMRSADERRAQVIDNAM
;
A
#
# COMPACT_ATOMS: atom_id res chain seq x y z
N MET A 1 10.63 22.30 9.21
CA MET A 1 9.78 21.12 9.50
C MET A 1 9.74 20.26 8.24
N THR A 2 9.76 18.93 8.35
CA THR A 2 9.59 18.02 7.21
C THR A 2 8.11 17.78 6.91
N ILE A 3 7.76 17.30 5.71
CA ILE A 3 6.37 16.97 5.38
C ILE A 3 5.74 15.93 6.32
N ARG A 4 6.54 15.00 6.84
CA ARG A 4 6.07 13.97 7.77
C ARG A 4 5.69 14.55 9.13
N GLU A 5 6.50 15.47 9.64
CA GLU A 5 6.22 16.20 10.88
C GLU A 5 4.99 17.10 10.71
N LEU A 6 4.90 17.79 9.57
CA LEU A 6 3.76 18.63 9.22
C LEU A 6 2.45 17.84 9.17
N LEU A 7 2.44 16.68 8.50
CA LEU A 7 1.29 15.79 8.46
C LEU A 7 0.96 15.23 9.84
N THR A 8 1.96 14.88 10.64
CA THR A 8 1.74 14.38 12.00
C THR A 8 1.03 15.45 12.83
N TRP A 9 1.59 16.65 12.91
CA TRP A 9 0.98 17.78 13.61
C TRP A 9 -0.45 18.05 13.13
N ALA A 10 -0.64 18.16 11.82
CA ALA A 10 -1.97 18.44 11.27
C ALA A 10 -2.99 17.35 11.63
N PHE A 11 -2.67 16.06 11.48
CA PHE A 11 -3.64 14.99 11.71
C PHE A 11 -3.78 14.55 13.17
N THR A 12 -2.79 14.78 14.04
CA THR A 12 -2.88 14.40 15.45
C THR A 12 -3.26 15.54 16.38
N GLU A 13 -2.93 16.78 16.02
CA GLU A 13 -3.08 17.95 16.92
C GLU A 13 -4.13 18.95 16.41
N GLU A 14 -4.23 19.19 15.10
CA GLU A 14 -5.10 20.26 14.57
C GLU A 14 -6.43 19.76 13.99
N LEU A 15 -6.40 18.83 13.03
CA LEU A 15 -7.59 18.36 12.32
C LEU A 15 -8.55 17.57 13.21
N CYS A 16 -8.09 17.11 14.36
CA CYS A 16 -8.92 16.52 15.41
C CYS A 16 -9.74 17.59 16.17
N LYS A 17 -9.40 18.88 16.06
CA LYS A 17 -10.20 20.02 16.56
C LYS A 17 -11.32 20.41 15.59
N ALA A 18 -11.18 20.06 14.30
CA ALA A 18 -12.21 20.33 13.30
C ALA A 18 -13.51 19.61 13.68
N GLN A 19 -14.50 20.39 14.13
CA GLN A 19 -15.87 19.91 14.25
C GLN A 19 -16.42 19.67 12.84
N ASN A 20 -17.42 18.79 12.71
CA ASN A 20 -18.09 18.58 11.43
C ASN A 20 -18.87 19.86 11.04
N GLU A 21 -18.22 20.83 10.40
CA GLU A 21 -18.89 21.99 9.78
C GLU A 21 -19.86 21.59 8.64
N GLY A 22 -19.88 20.30 8.28
CA GLY A 22 -20.86 19.70 7.39
C GLY A 22 -22.03 19.07 8.15
N GLY A 23 -22.83 19.89 8.83
CA GLY A 23 -24.14 19.51 9.37
C GLY A 23 -25.18 19.20 8.29
N ARG A 24 -24.92 18.23 7.41
CA ARG A 24 -25.97 17.50 6.70
C ARG A 24 -26.26 16.23 7.49
N LEU A 25 -27.21 16.37 8.41
CA LEU A 25 -28.14 15.35 8.91
C LEU A 25 -27.86 13.93 8.37
N VAL A 26 -26.91 13.24 8.99
CA VAL A 26 -27.05 11.80 9.15
C VAL A 26 -27.93 11.64 10.39
N PRO A 27 -29.14 11.07 10.28
CA PRO A 27 -29.98 10.87 11.44
C PRO A 27 -29.26 9.92 12.42
N GLY A 28 -28.95 10.41 13.63
CA GLY A 28 -28.45 9.56 14.73
C GLY A 28 -27.09 9.91 15.33
N MET A 29 -26.45 11.05 15.02
CA MET A 29 -25.23 11.44 15.74
C MET A 29 -25.53 12.31 16.98
N PRO A 30 -25.05 11.90 18.18
CA PRO A 30 -25.17 12.69 19.39
C PRO A 30 -24.35 13.97 19.30
N SER A 31 -24.92 15.09 19.74
CA SER A 31 -24.17 16.33 19.98
C SER A 31 -23.29 16.17 21.24
N PRO A 32 -22.27 17.01 21.48
CA PRO A 32 -21.45 16.92 22.69
C PRO A 32 -22.28 16.95 23.99
N GLY A 33 -23.42 17.64 24.01
CA GLY A 33 -24.36 17.61 25.15
C GLY A 33 -25.07 16.27 25.35
N THR A 34 -25.26 15.49 24.30
CA THR A 34 -25.76 14.12 24.38
C THR A 34 -24.67 13.17 24.91
N VAL A 35 -23.39 13.48 24.70
CA VAL A 35 -22.24 12.66 25.17
C VAL A 35 -22.04 12.74 26.68
N TYR A 36 -22.19 13.92 27.29
CA TYR A 36 -22.21 14.02 28.76
C TYR A 36 -23.41 13.28 29.34
N GLY A 37 -24.57 13.37 28.69
CA GLY A 37 -25.74 12.58 29.04
C GLY A 37 -25.52 11.06 28.92
N ASP A 38 -24.85 10.59 27.87
CA ASP A 38 -24.59 9.17 27.64
C ASP A 38 -23.54 8.61 28.60
N PHE A 39 -22.49 9.36 28.94
CA PHE A 39 -21.53 8.96 29.97
C PHE A 39 -22.17 8.91 31.36
N GLU A 40 -22.97 9.93 31.70
CA GLU A 40 -23.74 9.99 32.95
C GLU A 40 -24.81 8.89 33.04
N THR A 41 -25.37 8.47 31.90
CA THR A 41 -26.42 7.44 31.83
C THR A 41 -25.88 6.00 31.76
N LEU A 42 -24.81 5.76 31.00
CA LEU A 42 -24.33 4.41 30.67
C LEU A 42 -23.04 4.03 31.42
N GLY A 43 -22.31 4.99 32.02
CA GLY A 43 -21.06 4.74 32.74
C GLY A 43 -19.92 4.21 31.84
N THR A 44 -20.06 4.28 30.52
CA THR A 44 -19.09 3.76 29.55
C THR A 44 -18.87 4.75 28.40
N LEU A 45 -17.63 4.87 27.95
CA LEU A 45 -17.25 5.70 26.83
C LEU A 45 -17.69 5.04 25.51
N ILE A 46 -18.55 5.70 24.73
CA ILE A 46 -18.92 5.24 23.38
C ILE A 46 -17.76 5.57 22.42
N ASP A 47 -17.36 4.59 21.61
CA ASP A 47 -16.32 4.75 20.58
C ASP A 47 -16.74 5.85 19.58
N ARG A 48 -15.88 6.85 19.39
CA ARG A 48 -16.18 7.99 18.51
C ARG A 48 -15.89 7.57 17.07
N SER A 49 -16.84 7.83 16.18
CA SER A 49 -16.56 7.70 14.75
C SER A 49 -15.56 8.76 14.29
N PRO A 50 -14.62 8.43 13.39
CA PRO A 50 -13.73 9.41 12.80
C PRO A 50 -14.48 10.58 12.15
N ASN A 51 -13.92 11.80 12.23
CA ASN A 51 -14.46 12.98 11.55
C ASN A 51 -14.25 12.92 10.03
N ALA A 52 -14.66 13.99 9.33
CA ALA A 52 -14.49 14.08 7.89
C ALA A 52 -13.03 13.94 7.41
N TRP A 53 -12.03 14.13 8.28
CA TRP A 53 -10.60 13.95 7.98
C TRP A 53 -10.09 12.54 8.32
N GLY A 54 -10.94 11.66 8.86
CA GLY A 54 -10.55 10.30 9.25
C GLY A 54 -9.81 10.24 10.59
N VAL A 55 -9.90 11.28 11.42
CA VAL A 55 -9.28 11.32 12.76
C VAL A 55 -10.34 11.46 13.84
N ILE A 56 -10.02 11.00 15.05
CA ILE A 56 -10.95 11.07 16.19
C ILE A 56 -11.03 12.51 16.71
N PRO A 57 -12.22 13.13 16.78
CA PRO A 57 -12.38 14.46 17.35
C PRO A 57 -11.90 14.54 18.80
N THR A 58 -11.24 15.64 19.15
CA THR A 58 -10.90 15.96 20.54
C THR A 58 -12.13 16.39 21.34
N TRP A 59 -11.97 16.51 22.66
CA TRP A 59 -13.04 16.90 23.58
C TRP A 59 -13.16 18.41 23.77
N SER A 60 -12.18 19.17 23.28
CA SER A 60 -12.11 20.62 23.51
C SER A 60 -12.89 21.36 22.43
N GLU A 61 -13.85 22.20 22.83
CA GLU A 61 -14.62 23.07 21.92
C GLU A 61 -13.90 24.40 21.63
N ASP A 62 -12.84 24.71 22.38
CA ASP A 62 -12.32 26.08 22.50
C ASP A 62 -11.26 26.50 21.47
N ASP A 63 -10.84 25.63 20.54
CA ASP A 63 -9.83 26.02 19.54
C ASP A 63 -10.18 25.49 18.15
N ALA A 64 -10.36 26.40 17.19
CA ALA A 64 -10.55 26.04 15.79
C ALA A 64 -9.25 25.44 15.23
N PRO A 65 -9.31 24.49 14.27
CA PRO A 65 -8.11 23.97 13.64
C PRO A 65 -7.32 25.09 12.96
N HIS A 66 -5.99 25.06 13.06
CA HIS A 66 -5.14 26.01 12.36
C HIS A 66 -5.43 26.00 10.84
N GLU A 67 -5.51 27.18 10.21
CA GLU A 67 -5.90 27.35 8.80
C GLU A 67 -5.02 26.50 7.85
N ASP A 68 -3.70 26.52 8.04
CA ASP A 68 -2.76 25.71 7.26
C ASP A 68 -2.94 24.19 7.45
N ALA A 69 -3.40 23.73 8.61
CA ALA A 69 -3.72 22.32 8.81
C ALA A 69 -4.96 21.91 7.99
N VAL A 70 -5.97 22.80 7.93
CA VAL A 70 -7.15 22.60 7.07
C VAL A 70 -6.74 22.56 5.60
N LYS A 71 -5.94 23.53 5.13
CA LYS A 71 -5.41 23.55 3.75
C LYS A 71 -4.62 22.28 3.42
N LEU A 72 -3.75 21.83 4.32
CA LEU A 72 -3.01 20.58 4.15
C LEU A 72 -3.95 19.37 4.07
N GLY A 73 -4.95 19.29 4.96
CA GLY A 73 -5.97 18.25 4.91
C GLY A 73 -6.69 18.23 3.55
N GLU A 74 -7.02 19.39 2.99
CA GLU A 74 -7.65 19.50 1.67
C GLU A 74 -6.73 19.01 0.55
N LEU A 75 -5.44 19.37 0.58
CA LEU A 75 -4.44 18.87 -0.36
C LEU A 75 -4.35 17.33 -0.30
N VAL A 76 -4.33 16.76 0.91
CA VAL A 76 -4.35 15.31 1.10
C VAL A 76 -5.64 14.69 0.55
N ARG A 77 -6.81 15.31 0.76
CA ARG A 77 -8.08 14.85 0.17
C ARG A 77 -8.09 14.89 -1.35
N ARG A 78 -7.38 15.82 -1.99
CA ARG A 78 -7.30 15.89 -3.47
C ARG A 78 -6.58 14.66 -4.05
N LEU A 79 -5.62 14.08 -3.33
CA LEU A 79 -4.97 12.82 -3.73
C LEU A 79 -5.97 11.67 -3.93
N ALA A 80 -7.10 11.69 -3.23
CA ALA A 80 -8.16 10.71 -3.40
C ALA A 80 -8.85 10.76 -4.78
N ARG A 81 -8.62 11.82 -5.56
CA ARG A 81 -9.17 12.04 -6.90
C ARG A 81 -8.20 11.64 -8.00
N ASP A 82 -6.91 11.95 -7.81
CA ASP A 82 -5.91 11.90 -8.89
C ASP A 82 -5.26 10.52 -9.06
N GLY A 83 -5.35 9.64 -8.06
CA GLY A 83 -4.85 8.26 -8.18
C GLY A 83 -3.34 8.12 -8.25
N PHE A 84 -2.87 6.87 -8.26
CA PHE A 84 -1.47 6.51 -8.48
C PHE A 84 -1.37 5.28 -9.38
N ASP A 85 -0.44 5.32 -10.32
CA ASP A 85 -0.16 4.24 -11.25
C ASP A 85 1.09 3.45 -10.87
N ILE A 86 1.05 2.15 -11.15
CA ILE A 86 2.19 1.24 -10.99
C ILE A 86 2.85 1.05 -12.36
N PRO A 87 4.12 1.45 -12.55
CA PRO A 87 4.80 1.33 -13.84
C PRO A 87 4.79 -0.12 -14.36
N ALA A 88 4.63 -0.29 -15.68
CA ALA A 88 4.48 -1.60 -16.32
C ALA A 88 5.71 -2.52 -16.14
N ASP A 89 6.89 -1.94 -16.14
CA ASP A 89 8.20 -2.59 -16.01
C ASP A 89 8.70 -2.66 -14.56
N TRP A 90 7.94 -2.13 -13.60
CA TRP A 90 8.35 -2.13 -12.20
C TRP A 90 8.47 -3.55 -11.63
N TYR A 91 9.58 -3.80 -10.94
CA TYR A 91 9.84 -5.06 -10.24
C TYR A 91 10.17 -4.80 -8.76
N PRO A 92 9.36 -5.30 -7.81
CA PRO A 92 9.46 -4.99 -6.38
C PRO A 92 10.63 -5.67 -5.64
N PHE A 93 11.26 -6.70 -6.20
CA PHE A 93 12.28 -7.51 -5.51
C PHE A 93 13.58 -7.67 -6.32
N PRO A 94 14.21 -6.57 -6.81
CA PRO A 94 15.44 -6.63 -7.59
C PRO A 94 16.60 -7.34 -6.87
N GLU A 95 16.57 -7.39 -5.55
CA GLU A 95 17.56 -8.03 -4.69
C GLU A 95 17.41 -9.56 -4.61
N TRP A 96 16.29 -10.12 -5.05
CA TRP A 96 16.06 -11.57 -5.03
C TRP A 96 16.42 -12.22 -6.36
N GLN A 97 17.30 -13.22 -6.29
CA GLN A 97 17.56 -14.14 -7.40
C GLN A 97 16.34 -15.04 -7.63
N ASP A 98 15.87 -15.13 -8.88
CA ASP A 98 14.70 -15.93 -9.27
C ASP A 98 15.05 -16.88 -10.43
N GLU A 99 15.93 -17.85 -10.16
CA GLU A 99 16.42 -18.80 -11.17
C GLU A 99 15.30 -19.58 -11.87
N ARG A 100 14.19 -19.81 -11.16
CA ARG A 100 13.06 -20.62 -11.65
C ARG A 100 11.90 -19.77 -12.20
N GLY A 101 11.99 -18.44 -12.13
CA GLY A 101 10.94 -17.53 -12.59
C GLY A 101 9.65 -17.55 -11.76
N VAL A 102 9.66 -18.17 -10.58
CA VAL A 102 8.45 -18.40 -9.78
C VAL A 102 8.06 -17.11 -9.06
N ILE A 103 9.04 -16.35 -8.57
CA ILE A 103 8.80 -15.05 -7.93
C ILE A 103 8.26 -14.08 -8.98
N ARG A 104 8.90 -13.98 -10.13
CA ARG A 104 8.49 -13.10 -11.23
C ARG A 104 7.08 -13.40 -11.71
N ALA A 105 6.74 -14.67 -11.89
CA ALA A 105 5.40 -15.07 -12.30
C ALA A 105 4.31 -14.69 -11.27
N GLU A 106 4.61 -14.78 -9.98
CA GLU A 106 3.67 -14.35 -8.92
C GLU A 106 3.56 -12.82 -8.86
N VAL A 107 4.67 -12.11 -8.99
CA VAL A 107 4.69 -10.64 -9.09
C VAL A 107 3.84 -10.17 -10.25
N ASP A 108 4.08 -10.68 -11.47
CA ASP A 108 3.35 -10.26 -12.66
C ASP A 108 1.83 -10.47 -12.49
N ARG A 109 1.42 -11.61 -11.91
CA ARG A 109 0.00 -11.90 -11.63
C ARG A 109 -0.61 -10.89 -10.65
N VAL A 110 0.09 -10.56 -9.57
CA VAL A 110 -0.42 -9.61 -8.56
C VAL A 110 -0.48 -8.20 -9.15
N LEU A 111 0.58 -7.77 -9.86
CA LEU A 111 0.63 -6.44 -10.46
C LEU A 111 -0.43 -6.25 -11.56
N GLU A 112 -0.74 -7.29 -12.34
CA GLU A 112 -1.85 -7.25 -13.29
C GLU A 112 -3.18 -6.93 -12.58
N GLY A 113 -3.45 -7.58 -11.46
CA GLY A 113 -4.65 -7.32 -10.65
C GLY A 113 -4.66 -5.93 -10.00
N GLU A 114 -3.51 -5.44 -9.53
CA GLU A 114 -3.41 -4.11 -8.91
C GLU A 114 -3.50 -2.99 -9.95
N ARG A 115 -2.93 -3.16 -11.15
CA ARG A 115 -3.05 -2.20 -12.27
C ARG A 115 -4.45 -2.14 -12.86
N ALA A 116 -5.22 -3.22 -12.77
CA ALA A 116 -6.62 -3.22 -13.20
C ALA A 116 -7.54 -2.40 -12.27
N ARG A 117 -7.05 -1.94 -11.11
CA ARG A 117 -7.81 -1.04 -10.23
C ARG A 117 -7.85 0.36 -10.84
N GLY A 118 -9.02 0.99 -10.78
CA GLY A 118 -9.17 2.38 -11.26
C GLY A 118 -8.48 3.41 -10.36
N GLU A 119 -8.08 4.53 -10.95
CA GLU A 119 -7.39 5.67 -10.30
C GLU A 119 -8.05 6.13 -9.00
N ARG A 120 -9.39 6.18 -8.97
CA ARG A 120 -10.14 6.57 -7.77
C ARG A 120 -9.89 5.65 -6.57
N GLN A 121 -9.69 4.35 -6.82
CA GLN A 121 -9.43 3.39 -5.76
C GLN A 121 -7.99 3.54 -5.24
N THR A 122 -7.02 3.74 -6.13
CA THR A 122 -5.60 3.93 -5.76
C THR A 122 -5.41 5.26 -5.03
N GLY A 123 -6.11 6.32 -5.43
CA GLY A 123 -6.09 7.61 -4.73
C GLY A 123 -6.66 7.52 -3.33
N ARG A 124 -7.82 6.86 -3.16
CA ARG A 124 -8.44 6.68 -1.83
C ARG A 124 -7.56 5.84 -0.90
N HIS A 125 -6.84 4.86 -1.45
CA HIS A 125 -5.82 4.10 -0.73
C HIS A 125 -4.67 4.99 -0.27
N ALA A 126 -4.12 5.84 -1.16
CA ALA A 126 -3.07 6.78 -0.81
C ALA A 126 -3.48 7.75 0.31
N TYR A 127 -4.71 8.29 0.25
CA TYR A 127 -5.28 9.10 1.34
C TYR A 127 -5.23 8.36 2.68
N ASN A 128 -5.80 7.15 2.74
CA ASN A 128 -5.86 6.36 3.97
C ASN A 128 -4.45 6.06 4.50
N LEU A 129 -3.52 5.76 3.60
CA LEU A 129 -2.14 5.46 3.94
C LEU A 129 -1.44 6.66 4.59
N ILE A 130 -1.62 7.86 4.04
CA ILE A 130 -1.05 9.10 4.60
C ILE A 130 -1.60 9.38 5.98
N VAL A 131 -2.93 9.34 6.15
CA VAL A 131 -3.58 9.59 7.44
C VAL A 131 -3.10 8.58 8.48
N THR A 132 -3.09 7.29 8.13
CA THR A 132 -2.63 6.22 9.02
C THR A 132 -1.17 6.41 9.43
N CYS A 133 -0.29 6.73 8.48
CA CYS A 133 1.13 6.92 8.75
C CYS A 133 1.41 8.19 9.59
N ALA A 134 0.64 9.26 9.37
CA ALA A 134 0.72 10.47 10.17
C ALA A 134 0.29 10.22 11.63
N VAL A 135 -0.86 9.56 11.82
CA VAL A 135 -1.38 9.22 13.15
C VAL A 135 -0.46 8.26 13.90
N LEU A 136 0.05 7.22 13.22
CA LEU A 136 0.97 6.25 13.82
C LEU A 136 2.41 6.76 13.93
N LYS A 137 2.71 7.96 13.41
CA LYS A 137 4.04 8.59 13.41
C LYS A 137 5.12 7.71 12.75
N ARG A 138 4.74 6.85 11.82
CA ARG A 138 5.63 5.91 11.10
C ARG A 138 5.14 5.66 9.69
N GLY A 139 6.06 5.42 8.76
CA GLY A 139 5.73 5.01 7.39
C GLY A 139 5.26 3.56 7.31
N PRO A 140 4.76 3.12 6.15
CA PRO A 140 4.42 1.71 5.93
C PRO A 140 5.69 0.85 6.02
N ASP A 141 5.53 -0.38 6.51
CA ASP A 141 6.63 -1.33 6.52
C ASP A 141 6.76 -1.99 5.15
N TRP A 142 7.95 -1.94 4.60
CA TRP A 142 8.29 -2.56 3.31
C TRP A 142 9.14 -3.81 3.46
N ARG A 143 9.62 -4.11 4.68
CA ARG A 143 10.55 -5.21 4.92
C ARG A 143 9.84 -6.53 4.69
N VAL A 144 10.54 -7.42 3.97
CA VAL A 144 10.04 -8.75 3.66
C VAL A 144 11.20 -9.73 3.57
N ASP A 145 10.97 -10.93 4.09
CA ASP A 145 11.86 -12.07 3.90
C ASP A 145 11.55 -12.82 2.60
N ARG A 146 12.61 -13.26 1.90
CA ARG A 146 12.45 -14.03 0.67
C ARG A 146 11.71 -15.35 0.95
N PRO A 147 10.59 -15.65 0.27
CA PRO A 147 9.92 -16.93 0.41
C PRO A 147 10.78 -18.07 -0.14
N LYS A 148 10.64 -19.26 0.43
CA LYS A 148 11.33 -20.45 -0.08
C LYS A 148 10.61 -20.99 -1.30
N GLU A 149 11.38 -21.54 -2.24
CA GLU A 149 10.81 -22.29 -3.36
C GLU A 149 10.71 -23.77 -2.98
N ARG A 150 9.56 -24.39 -3.23
CA ARG A 150 9.36 -25.83 -3.01
C ARG A 150 8.83 -26.50 -4.26
N MET A 151 9.20 -27.76 -4.44
CA MET A 151 8.66 -28.59 -5.50
C MET A 151 7.20 -28.92 -5.17
N VAL A 152 6.33 -28.90 -6.18
CA VAL A 152 4.95 -29.31 -6.00
C VAL A 152 4.89 -30.82 -5.75
N MET A 153 4.25 -31.21 -4.65
CA MET A 153 4.14 -32.61 -4.22
C MET A 153 2.69 -33.09 -4.31
N ARG A 154 2.49 -34.37 -4.62
CA ARG A 154 1.20 -35.06 -4.49
C ARG A 154 1.43 -36.35 -3.71
N GLN A 155 0.70 -36.52 -2.60
CA GLN A 155 0.82 -37.69 -1.71
C GLN A 155 2.29 -37.99 -1.30
N GLY A 156 3.05 -36.94 -0.95
CA GLY A 156 4.45 -37.06 -0.52
C GLY A 156 5.46 -37.37 -1.64
N LYS A 157 5.06 -37.42 -2.91
CA LYS A 157 5.95 -37.63 -4.05
C LYS A 157 5.96 -36.42 -4.99
N PRO A 158 7.06 -36.17 -5.72
CA PRO A 158 7.11 -35.13 -6.74
C PRO A 158 5.96 -35.27 -7.76
N ALA A 159 5.20 -34.19 -7.93
CA ALA A 159 4.16 -34.15 -8.94
C ALA A 159 4.76 -33.97 -10.34
N TRP A 160 4.20 -34.68 -11.32
CA TRP A 160 4.58 -34.57 -12.71
C TRP A 160 3.47 -33.88 -13.49
N PHE A 161 3.84 -32.91 -14.29
CA PHE A 161 2.93 -32.10 -15.08
C PHE A 161 3.24 -32.27 -16.56
N MET A 162 2.23 -32.19 -17.40
CA MET A 162 2.38 -32.24 -18.85
C MET A 162 1.44 -31.22 -19.48
N MET A 163 1.93 -30.44 -20.43
CA MET A 163 1.09 -29.56 -21.22
C MET A 163 0.41 -30.36 -22.34
N LYS A 164 -0.91 -30.26 -22.44
CA LYS A 164 -1.68 -30.82 -23.57
C LYS A 164 -2.44 -29.72 -24.27
N ARG A 165 -2.54 -29.84 -25.59
CA ARG A 165 -3.43 -29.01 -26.41
C ARG A 165 -4.73 -29.77 -26.62
N GLN A 166 -5.86 -29.16 -26.31
CA GLN A 166 -7.19 -29.69 -26.60
C GLN A 166 -8.03 -28.62 -27.26
N LYS A 167 -8.90 -29.07 -28.15
CA LYS A 167 -9.89 -28.23 -28.82
C LYS A 167 -11.07 -28.02 -27.86
N ASP A 168 -11.40 -26.78 -27.57
CA ASP A 168 -12.58 -26.42 -26.78
C ASP A 168 -13.88 -26.60 -27.61
N ALA A 169 -15.03 -26.43 -26.96
CA ALA A 169 -16.34 -26.58 -27.60
C ALA A 169 -16.59 -25.57 -28.73
N LEU A 170 -15.86 -24.45 -28.75
CA LEU A 170 -15.91 -23.41 -29.77
C LEU A 170 -14.88 -23.64 -30.89
N GLY A 171 -14.15 -24.75 -30.83
CA GLY A 171 -13.18 -25.15 -31.82
C GLY A 171 -11.80 -24.49 -31.69
N GLN A 172 -11.55 -23.71 -30.63
CA GLN A 172 -10.25 -23.11 -30.38
C GLN A 172 -9.33 -24.07 -29.61
N TYR A 173 -8.04 -24.07 -29.96
CA TYR A 173 -7.05 -24.87 -29.24
C TYR A 173 -6.62 -24.14 -27.97
N ARG A 174 -6.84 -24.77 -26.82
CA ARG A 174 -6.31 -24.31 -25.53
C ARG A 174 -5.26 -25.29 -25.01
N SER A 175 -4.18 -24.74 -24.48
CA SER A 175 -3.19 -25.50 -23.73
C SER A 175 -3.63 -25.58 -22.27
N PHE A 176 -3.61 -26.78 -21.69
CA PHE A 176 -3.88 -26.97 -20.28
C PHE A 176 -2.92 -28.00 -19.68
N GLU A 177 -2.67 -27.84 -18.38
CA GLU A 177 -1.78 -28.71 -17.62
C GLU A 177 -2.54 -29.96 -17.14
N THR A 178 -1.97 -31.14 -17.34
CA THR A 178 -2.54 -32.43 -16.91
C THR A 178 -1.51 -33.25 -16.13
N ASP A 179 -1.95 -34.38 -15.54
CA ASP A 179 -1.08 -35.30 -14.82
C ASP A 179 -0.09 -36.00 -15.78
N GLY A 180 1.18 -35.66 -15.60
CA GLY A 180 2.31 -36.19 -16.34
C GLY A 180 2.78 -37.55 -15.81
N TYR A 181 2.24 -38.05 -14.70
CA TYR A 181 2.57 -39.37 -14.17
C TYR A 181 1.73 -40.46 -14.83
N ASP A 182 2.37 -41.56 -15.23
CA ASP A 182 1.69 -42.77 -15.69
C ASP A 182 1.58 -43.77 -14.52
N ARG A 183 0.34 -43.98 -14.05
CA ARG A 183 0.04 -44.90 -12.94
C ARG A 183 0.29 -46.36 -13.27
N ARG A 184 0.24 -46.75 -14.55
CA ARG A 184 0.43 -48.14 -14.97
C ARG A 184 1.90 -48.51 -15.02
N THR A 185 2.73 -47.63 -15.57
CA THR A 185 4.18 -47.87 -15.72
C THR A 185 5.00 -47.32 -14.55
N HIS A 186 4.36 -46.63 -13.61
CA HIS A 186 4.97 -45.92 -12.48
C HIS A 186 6.08 -44.93 -12.89
N ARG A 187 6.03 -44.41 -14.12
CA ARG A 187 7.04 -43.55 -14.72
C ARG A 187 6.44 -42.23 -15.21
N PRO A 188 7.24 -41.15 -15.32
CA PRO A 188 6.79 -39.93 -15.99
C PRO A 188 6.55 -40.19 -17.48
N LYS A 189 5.48 -39.60 -18.02
CA LYS A 189 5.21 -39.62 -19.46
C LYS A 189 6.26 -38.77 -20.19
N LYS A 190 6.49 -39.08 -21.48
CA LYS A 190 7.41 -38.31 -22.33
C LYS A 190 6.99 -36.84 -22.41
N GLY A 191 7.88 -35.92 -22.02
CA GLY A 191 7.58 -34.47 -21.95
C GLY A 191 6.92 -34.03 -20.66
N ALA A 192 6.80 -34.90 -19.65
CA ALA A 192 6.41 -34.48 -18.33
C ALA A 192 7.56 -33.72 -17.63
N TYR A 193 7.21 -32.69 -16.88
CA TYR A 193 8.13 -31.84 -16.14
C TYR A 193 7.71 -31.69 -14.68
N ARG A 194 8.59 -31.14 -13.86
CA ARG A 194 8.34 -30.84 -12.44
C ARG A 194 8.11 -29.35 -12.26
N LYS A 195 7.17 -29.01 -11.39
CA LYS A 195 6.80 -27.63 -11.08
C LYS A 195 7.31 -27.23 -9.71
N TRP A 196 7.62 -25.95 -9.60
CA TRP A 196 8.00 -25.29 -8.36
C TRP A 196 6.96 -24.23 -8.02
N GLU A 197 6.75 -24.01 -6.73
CA GLU A 197 5.87 -22.98 -6.19
C GLU A 197 6.56 -22.31 -5.00
N LEU A 198 6.05 -21.14 -4.62
CA LEU A 198 6.47 -20.49 -3.39
C LEU A 198 5.89 -21.23 -2.20
N SER A 199 6.68 -21.38 -1.13
CA SER A 199 6.23 -21.99 0.13
C SER A 199 5.16 -21.15 0.81
N GLU A 200 5.20 -19.84 0.58
CA GLU A 200 4.33 -18.83 1.18
C GLU A 200 3.85 -17.85 0.09
N PRO A 201 2.60 -17.33 0.20
CA PRO A 201 2.09 -16.34 -0.74
C PRO A 201 2.90 -15.04 -0.71
N LEU A 202 3.23 -14.51 -1.88
CA LEU A 202 4.03 -13.29 -1.98
C LEU A 202 3.20 -11.99 -2.04
N ARG A 203 1.86 -12.11 -2.14
CA ARG A 203 0.96 -10.97 -2.35
C ARG A 203 1.15 -9.87 -1.30
N GLY A 204 1.21 -10.22 -0.02
CA GLY A 204 1.36 -9.23 1.06
C GLY A 204 2.65 -8.42 0.94
N ALA A 205 3.75 -9.08 0.58
CA ALA A 205 5.03 -8.41 0.35
C ALA A 205 5.00 -7.45 -0.83
N ILE A 206 4.35 -7.84 -1.95
CA ILE A 206 4.22 -6.98 -3.13
C ILE A 206 3.42 -5.73 -2.77
N LEU A 207 2.32 -5.89 -2.03
CA LEU A 207 1.52 -4.77 -1.55
C LEU A 207 2.30 -3.85 -0.61
N ALA A 208 3.13 -4.40 0.29
CA ALA A 208 3.99 -3.61 1.17
C ALA A 208 4.98 -2.71 0.38
N ARG A 209 5.55 -3.23 -0.71
CA ARG A 209 6.42 -2.43 -1.62
C ARG A 209 5.62 -1.35 -2.36
N ILE A 210 4.41 -1.67 -2.83
CA ILE A 210 3.49 -0.71 -3.47
C ILE A 210 3.13 0.41 -2.49
N ASP A 211 2.73 0.06 -1.27
CA ASP A 211 2.36 1.01 -0.22
C ASP A 211 3.50 1.99 0.06
N TRP A 212 4.74 1.49 0.20
CA TRP A 212 5.90 2.36 0.36
C TRP A 212 6.05 3.34 -0.81
N MET A 213 5.98 2.86 -2.05
CA MET A 213 6.12 3.72 -3.23
C MET A 213 5.02 4.76 -3.34
N VAL A 214 3.76 4.36 -3.15
CA VAL A 214 2.60 5.27 -3.17
C VAL A 214 2.74 6.31 -2.07
N TRP A 215 3.13 5.91 -0.86
CA TRP A 215 3.37 6.83 0.24
C TRP A 215 4.47 7.84 -0.10
N ILE A 216 5.63 7.39 -0.60
CA ILE A 216 6.73 8.29 -0.99
C ILE A 216 6.31 9.24 -2.13
N ALA A 217 5.62 8.74 -3.15
CA ALA A 217 5.14 9.56 -4.27
C ALA A 217 4.15 10.62 -3.78
N ALA A 218 3.22 10.25 -2.90
CA ALA A 218 2.27 11.18 -2.31
C ALA A 218 2.95 12.25 -1.44
N LEU A 219 3.95 11.86 -0.63
CA LEU A 219 4.71 12.82 0.17
C LEU A 219 5.45 13.83 -0.71
N LYS A 220 6.11 13.38 -1.78
CA LYS A 220 6.81 14.28 -2.73
C LYS A 220 5.86 15.22 -3.45
N LEU A 221 4.68 14.73 -3.83
CA LEU A 221 3.64 15.56 -4.42
C LEU A 221 3.17 16.62 -3.42
N LEU A 222 2.86 16.22 -2.19
CA LEU A 222 2.43 17.16 -1.14
C LEU A 222 3.50 18.19 -0.81
N GLU A 223 4.78 17.83 -0.74
CA GLU A 223 5.88 18.78 -0.55
C GLU A 223 5.85 19.90 -1.58
N ARG A 224 5.71 19.54 -2.85
CA ARG A 224 5.62 20.49 -3.96
C ARG A 224 4.37 21.38 -3.88
N GLU A 225 3.21 20.80 -3.59
CA GLU A 225 1.96 21.58 -3.51
C GLU A 225 1.94 22.51 -2.28
N CYS A 226 2.55 22.08 -1.17
CA CYS A 226 2.57 22.88 0.06
C CYS A 226 3.52 24.08 -0.02
N GLU A 227 4.61 24.00 -0.79
CA GLU A 227 5.57 25.10 -1.00
C GLU A 227 4.89 26.40 -1.45
N TYR A 228 3.79 26.29 -2.21
CA TYR A 228 3.04 27.43 -2.76
C TYR A 228 1.73 27.74 -2.02
N THR A 229 1.35 26.92 -1.01
CA THR A 229 0.00 26.98 -0.41
C THR A 229 0.01 27.38 1.07
N LEU A 230 1.05 27.04 1.82
CA LEU A 230 1.09 27.24 3.27
C LEU A 230 1.78 28.57 3.62
N GLY A 231 1.21 29.31 4.58
CA GLY A 231 1.74 30.62 5.00
C GLY A 231 2.60 30.57 6.27
N PHE A 232 2.41 29.54 7.11
CA PHE A 232 2.99 29.43 8.43
C PHE A 232 4.26 28.58 8.48
N VAL A 233 4.42 27.61 7.57
CA VAL A 233 5.48 26.59 7.65
C VAL A 233 6.35 26.61 6.40
N ASN A 234 7.66 26.76 6.61
CA ASN A 234 8.64 26.43 5.58
C ASN A 234 9.00 24.93 5.66
N ILE A 235 8.71 24.21 4.58
CA ILE A 235 8.95 22.76 4.49
C ILE A 235 10.39 22.53 4.04
N ALA A 236 11.16 21.84 4.87
CA ALA A 236 12.48 21.38 4.49
C ALA A 236 12.34 20.18 3.52
N PRO A 237 13.12 20.12 2.43
CA PRO A 237 13.08 18.99 1.50
C PRO A 237 13.39 17.66 2.20
N SER A 238 12.55 16.65 2.01
CA SER A 238 12.80 15.31 2.57
C SER A 238 13.63 14.45 1.62
N ARG A 239 14.70 13.85 2.13
CA ARG A 239 15.46 12.81 1.39
C ARG A 239 14.82 11.44 1.62
N LEU A 240 13.70 11.20 0.93
CA LEU A 240 13.01 9.92 1.00
C LEU A 240 13.40 9.01 -0.17
N ASP A 241 13.78 7.79 0.17
CA ASP A 241 14.15 6.75 -0.76
C ASP A 241 12.90 6.02 -1.29
N PRO A 242 12.59 6.07 -2.60
CA PRO A 242 11.46 5.34 -3.18
C PRO A 242 11.65 3.82 -3.20
N ALA A 243 12.89 3.32 -3.12
CA ALA A 243 13.20 1.89 -3.18
C ALA A 243 14.40 1.53 -2.27
N PRO A 244 14.24 1.61 -0.93
CA PRO A 244 15.32 1.33 0.03
C PRO A 244 15.85 -0.09 0.03
N TRP A 245 15.17 -0.98 -0.68
CA TRP A 245 15.60 -2.35 -0.92
C TRP A 245 16.45 -2.54 -2.18
N ASP A 246 16.46 -1.57 -3.09
CA ASP A 246 17.31 -1.64 -4.26
C ASP A 246 18.76 -1.27 -3.88
N MET A 247 19.60 -2.30 -3.74
CA MET A 247 21.01 -2.12 -3.42
C MET A 247 21.76 -1.31 -4.48
N ARG A 248 21.33 -1.33 -5.75
CA ARG A 248 21.95 -0.53 -6.82
C ARG A 248 21.78 0.96 -6.55
N SER A 249 20.57 1.35 -6.15
CA SER A 249 20.29 2.73 -5.77
C SER A 249 21.06 3.16 -4.51
N ALA A 250 21.39 2.24 -3.60
CA ALA A 250 22.20 2.54 -2.42
C ALA A 250 23.67 2.85 -2.78
N ASP A 251 24.26 2.12 -3.73
CA ASP A 251 25.64 2.34 -4.17
C ASP A 251 25.79 3.61 -5.03
N GLU A 252 24.86 3.88 -5.95
CA GLU A 252 24.83 5.14 -6.72
C GLU A 252 24.74 6.37 -5.81
N ARG A 253 23.96 6.29 -4.73
CA ARG A 253 23.85 7.37 -3.73
C ARG A 253 25.12 7.58 -2.92
N ARG A 254 25.86 6.51 -2.61
CA ARG A 254 27.16 6.62 -1.94
C ARG A 254 28.19 7.33 -2.83
N ALA A 255 28.19 7.04 -4.13
CA ALA A 255 29.04 7.74 -5.09
C ALA A 255 28.69 9.24 -5.18
N GLN A 256 27.41 9.60 -5.28
CA GLN A 256 26.97 10.99 -5.37
C GLN A 256 27.27 11.84 -4.12
N VAL A 257 27.33 11.24 -2.93
CA VAL A 257 27.69 11.94 -1.68
C VAL A 257 29.19 12.25 -1.64
N ILE A 258 30.03 11.38 -2.20
CA ILE A 258 31.48 11.60 -2.29
C ILE A 258 31.78 12.73 -3.28
N ASP A 259 31.09 12.77 -4.42
CA ASP A 259 31.29 13.81 -5.44
C ASP A 259 30.82 15.21 -5.01
N ASN A 260 29.80 15.32 -4.14
CA ASN A 260 29.35 16.60 -3.60
C ASN A 260 30.16 17.07 -2.37
N ALA A 261 31.08 16.23 -1.88
CA ALA A 261 31.95 16.53 -0.74
C ALA A 261 33.40 16.85 -1.16
N MET A 262 33.71 16.79 -2.46
CA MET A 262 34.95 17.29 -3.10
C MET A 262 34.70 18.63 -3.77
#